data_AF-A0A9D1CFP5-F1
#
_entry.id   AF-A0A9D1CFP5-F1
#
_cell.length_a   1.000
_cell.length_b   1.000
_cell.length_c   1.000
_cell.angle_alpha   90.00
_cell.angle_beta   90.00
_cell.angle_gamma   90.00
#
_symmetry.space_group_name_H-M   'P 1'
#
loop_
_entity.id
_entity.type
_entity.pdbx_description
1 polymer ?
#
loop_
_entity_poly.entity_id
_entity_poly.type
_entity_poly.pdbx_seq_one_letter_code
_entity_poly.pdbx_strand_id
1 'polypeptide(L)'
;MTYLVEQNKLFSIFTISKFEELHNAIFNIAPSMSEYYLNDLIAYSESIGLNRHNIEQSISIDNFILHIDYDSNTYIESLKSEDDYETQSLW
;
A
#
# COMPACT_ATOMS: atom_id res chain seq x y z
N MET A 1 6.48 -8.29 0.24
CA MET A 1 6.21 -8.40 1.70
C MET A 1 4.86 -7.78 2.02
N THR A 2 4.16 -8.25 3.07
CA THR A 2 2.85 -7.68 3.45
C THR A 2 2.89 -7.01 4.80
N TYR A 3 2.19 -5.88 4.93
CA TYR A 3 2.19 -5.02 6.10
C TYR A 3 0.76 -4.71 6.55
N LEU A 4 0.50 -4.74 7.85
CA LEU A 4 -0.74 -4.20 8.42
C LEU A 4 -0.55 -2.69 8.64
N VAL A 5 -1.49 -1.89 8.15
CA VAL A 5 -1.38 -0.43 8.22
C VAL A 5 -2.59 0.19 8.90
N GLU A 6 -2.38 1.33 9.55
CA GLU A 6 -3.47 2.09 10.14
C GLU A 6 -4.30 2.77 9.05
N GLN A 7 -5.56 2.33 8.91
CA GLN A 7 -6.49 2.82 7.91
C GLN A 7 -6.68 4.35 7.97
N ASN A 8 -6.73 4.93 9.17
CA ASN A 8 -6.87 6.37 9.36
C ASN A 8 -5.70 7.17 8.76
N LYS A 9 -4.46 6.64 8.84
CA LYS A 9 -3.28 7.29 8.26
C LYS A 9 -3.34 7.23 6.74
N LEU A 10 -3.67 6.06 6.18
CA LEU A 10 -3.85 5.88 4.74
C LEU A 10 -4.90 6.86 4.19
N PHE A 11 -6.06 6.94 4.86
CA PHE A 11 -7.16 7.80 4.44
C PHE A 11 -6.79 9.28 4.53
N SER A 12 -6.05 9.67 5.58
CA SER A 12 -5.56 11.04 5.72
C SER A 12 -4.56 11.43 4.63
N ILE A 13 -3.66 10.53 4.24
CA ILE A 13 -2.66 10.81 3.19
C ILE A 13 -3.33 11.02 1.83
N PHE A 14 -4.29 10.16 1.50
CA PHE A 14 -5.01 10.23 0.23
C PHE A 14 -6.23 11.16 0.26
N THR A 15 -6.52 11.79 1.41
CA THR A 15 -7.66 12.69 1.63
C THR A 15 -9.00 12.04 1.24
N ILE A 16 -9.20 10.79 1.68
CA ILE A 16 -10.41 10.00 1.40
C ILE A 16 -11.15 9.66 2.69
N SER A 17 -12.43 9.31 2.58
CA SER A 17 -13.25 8.85 3.70
C SER A 17 -13.65 7.38 3.62
N LYS A 18 -13.52 6.77 2.44
CA LYS A 18 -13.90 5.38 2.16
C LYS A 18 -12.87 4.68 1.30
N PHE A 19 -12.70 3.38 1.49
CA PHE A 19 -11.77 2.56 0.69
C PHE A 19 -12.13 2.58 -0.82
N GLU A 20 -13.41 2.70 -1.16
CA GLU A 20 -13.91 2.82 -2.54
C GLU A 20 -13.34 4.04 -3.28
N GLU A 21 -12.99 5.10 -2.55
CA GLU A 21 -12.43 6.35 -3.11
C GLU A 21 -10.92 6.23 -3.38
N LEU A 22 -10.25 5.25 -2.78
CA LEU A 22 -8.80 5.09 -2.78
C LEU A 22 -8.23 4.95 -4.19
N HIS A 23 -8.92 4.18 -5.05
CA HIS A 23 -8.52 4.02 -6.44
C HIS A 23 -8.45 5.39 -7.12
N ASN A 24 -9.55 6.15 -7.10
CA ASN A 24 -9.58 7.47 -7.75
C ASN A 24 -8.57 8.45 -7.13
N ALA A 25 -8.41 8.45 -5.80
CA ALA A 25 -7.46 9.33 -5.13
C ALA A 25 -6.01 9.04 -5.55
N ILE A 26 -5.64 7.77 -5.67
CA ILE A 26 -4.30 7.37 -6.09
C ILE A 26 -4.05 7.69 -7.56
N PHE A 27 -5.03 7.47 -8.44
CA PHE A 27 -4.92 7.82 -9.87
C PHE A 27 -4.80 9.34 -10.12
N ASN A 28 -5.21 10.17 -9.16
CA ASN A 28 -5.09 11.63 -9.24
C ASN A 28 -3.73 12.16 -8.76
N ILE A 29 -2.87 11.29 -8.22
CA ILE A 29 -1.53 11.63 -7.73
C ILE A 29 -0.49 11.10 -8.72
N ALA A 30 0.66 11.77 -8.83
CA ALA A 30 1.76 11.26 -9.63
C ALA A 30 2.24 9.88 -9.10
N PRO A 31 2.54 8.90 -9.97
CA PRO A 31 2.93 7.55 -9.56
C PRO A 31 4.11 7.51 -8.56
N SER A 32 5.09 8.39 -8.73
CA SER A 32 6.22 8.49 -7.80
C SER A 32 5.81 8.98 -6.40
N MET A 33 4.79 9.82 -6.30
CA MET A 33 4.27 10.31 -5.04
C MET A 33 3.37 9.28 -4.34
N SER A 34 2.52 8.56 -5.08
CA SER A 34 1.73 7.47 -4.50
C SER A 34 2.66 6.38 -3.95
N GLU A 35 3.70 6.02 -4.70
CA GLU A 35 4.73 5.07 -4.25
C GLU A 35 5.48 5.60 -3.01
N TYR A 36 5.90 6.87 -2.99
CA TYR A 36 6.56 7.47 -1.82
C TYR A 36 5.67 7.37 -0.57
N TYR A 37 4.39 7.76 -0.68
CA TYR A 37 3.45 7.72 0.43
C TYR A 37 3.17 6.31 0.95
N LEU A 38 3.03 5.33 0.04
CA LEU A 38 2.82 3.94 0.44
C LEU A 38 4.08 3.37 1.12
N ASN A 39 5.28 3.70 0.63
CA ASN A 39 6.54 3.33 1.28
C ASN A 39 6.67 3.95 2.68
N ASP A 40 6.37 5.25 2.84
CA ASP A 40 6.41 5.93 4.14
C ASP A 40 5.42 5.30 5.14
N LEU A 41 4.23 4.91 4.65
CA LEU A 41 3.22 4.24 5.48
C LEU A 41 3.68 2.88 5.99
N ILE A 42 4.42 2.10 5.17
CA ILE A 42 4.90 0.78 5.56
C ILE A 42 6.25 0.80 6.28
N ALA A 43 7.03 1.88 6.17
CA ALA A 43 8.38 1.96 6.77
C ALA A 43 8.38 1.77 8.30
N TYR A 44 7.26 2.07 8.96
CA TYR A 44 7.09 1.94 10.41
C TYR A 44 6.15 0.81 10.81
N SER A 45 5.68 -0.01 9.86
CA SER A 45 4.80 -1.13 10.15
C SER A 45 5.54 -2.46 10.14
N GLU A 46 5.06 -3.40 10.94
CA GLU A 46 5.61 -4.74 10.97
C GLU A 46 5.11 -5.56 9.78
N SER A 47 6.01 -6.33 9.17
CA SER A 47 5.65 -7.30 8.15
C SER A 47 4.86 -8.45 8.79
N ILE A 48 3.75 -8.84 8.19
CA ILE A 48 2.90 -9.91 8.69
C ILE A 48 2.54 -10.93 7.60
N GLY A 49 2.14 -12.13 8.04
CA GLY A 49 1.56 -13.13 7.15
C GLY A 49 0.10 -12.79 6.82
N LEU A 50 -0.22 -12.69 5.53
CA LEU A 50 -1.58 -12.41 5.06
C LEU A 50 -2.38 -13.70 4.85
N ASN A 51 -3.51 -13.84 5.56
CA ASN A 51 -4.48 -14.90 5.25
C ASN A 51 -5.38 -14.48 4.08
N ARG A 52 -5.10 -14.97 2.88
CA ARG A 52 -5.84 -14.61 1.67
C ARG A 52 -7.33 -15.02 1.68
N HIS A 53 -7.74 -15.95 2.55
CA HIS A 53 -9.15 -16.35 2.67
C HIS A 53 -10.04 -15.30 3.33
N ASN A 54 -9.45 -14.37 4.10
CA ASN A 54 -10.19 -13.34 4.83
C ASN A 54 -10.26 -12.01 4.06
N ILE A 55 -9.69 -11.94 2.86
CA ILE A 55 -9.67 -10.72 2.05
C ILE A 55 -11.04 -10.52 1.41
N GLU A 56 -11.63 -9.35 1.64
CA GLU A 56 -12.88 -8.92 1.01
C GLU A 56 -12.60 -8.32 -0.38
N GLN A 57 -11.71 -7.33 -0.44
CA GLN A 57 -11.39 -6.62 -1.66
C GLN A 57 -9.88 -6.36 -1.77
N SER A 58 -9.39 -6.31 -3.01
CA SER A 58 -8.00 -5.96 -3.32
C SER A 58 -7.94 -4.92 -4.42
N ILE A 59 -7.00 -3.99 -4.32
CA ILE A 59 -6.72 -2.97 -5.33
C ILE A 59 -5.22 -3.02 -5.65
N SER A 60 -4.89 -3.28 -6.91
CA SER A 60 -3.51 -3.27 -7.40
C SER A 60 -3.12 -1.87 -7.88
N ILE A 61 -1.95 -1.41 -7.45
CA ILE A 61 -1.43 -0.06 -7.67
C ILE A 61 0.07 -0.17 -7.93
N ASP A 62 0.47 -0.15 -9.19
CA ASP A 62 1.86 -0.32 -9.62
C ASP A 62 2.55 -1.50 -8.91
N ASN A 63 3.45 -1.20 -7.97
CA ASN A 63 4.24 -2.17 -7.21
C ASN A 63 3.61 -2.55 -5.85
N PHE A 64 2.34 -2.21 -5.63
CA PHE A 64 1.64 -2.48 -4.39
C PHE A 64 0.28 -3.10 -4.65
N ILE A 65 -0.18 -3.93 -3.72
CA ILE A 65 -1.55 -4.41 -3.67
C ILE A 65 -2.10 -4.08 -2.30
N LEU A 66 -3.20 -3.33 -2.28
CA LEU A 66 -3.89 -2.98 -1.05
C LEU A 66 -5.04 -3.95 -0.85
N HIS A 67 -5.08 -4.60 0.29
CA HIS A 67 -6.14 -5.52 0.68
C HIS A 67 -6.96 -4.94 1.83
N ILE A 68 -8.25 -5.18 1.79
CA ILE A 68 -9.14 -4.97 2.94
C ILE A 68 -9.79 -6.30 3.28
N ASP A 69 -9.84 -6.65 4.56
CA ASP A 69 -10.55 -7.82 5.05
C ASP A 69 -11.98 -7.48 5.50
N TYR A 70 -12.76 -8.52 5.78
CA TYR A 70 -14.13 -8.38 6.29
C TYR A 70 -14.24 -7.69 7.66
N ASP A 71 -13.12 -7.55 8.39
CA ASP A 71 -13.03 -6.85 9.67
C ASP A 71 -12.56 -5.39 9.50
N SER A 72 -12.51 -4.88 8.26
CA SER A 72 -12.04 -3.55 7.89
C SER A 72 -10.56 -3.27 8.17
N ASN A 73 -9.74 -4.30 8.39
CA ASN A 73 -8.29 -4.12 8.47
C ASN A 73 -7.71 -3.92 7.07
N THR A 74 -6.74 -3.02 6.97
CA THR A 74 -6.09 -2.66 5.70
C THR A 74 -4.67 -3.20 5.66
N TYR A 75 -4.33 -3.89 4.58
CA TYR A 75 -3.02 -4.49 4.36
C TYR A 75 -2.41 -3.96 3.08
N ILE A 76 -1.09 -3.79 3.08
CA ILE A 76 -0.32 -3.43 1.89
C ILE A 76 0.66 -4.55 1.58
N GLU A 77 0.49 -5.21 0.45
CA GLU A 77 1.43 -6.16 -0.14
C GLU A 77 2.33 -5.39 -1.13
N SER A 78 3.61 -5.21 -0.78
CA SER A 78 4.62 -4.69 -1.70
C SER A 78 5.15 -5.81 -2.59
N LEU A 79 5.07 -5.58 -3.90
CA LEU A 79 5.53 -6.47 -4.98
C LEU A 79 7.01 -6.26 -5.33
N LYS A 80 7.65 -5.20 -4.82
CA LYS A 80 9.08 -4.96 -5.02
C LYS A 80 9.92 -6.04 -4.33
N SER A 81 10.87 -6.60 -5.08
CA SER A 81 12.00 -7.35 -4.52
C SER A 81 12.94 -6.39 -3.79
N GLU A 82 13.54 -6.83 -2.68
CA GLU A 82 14.54 -6.04 -1.92
C GLU A 82 15.70 -5.53 -2.79
N ASP A 83 15.92 -6.13 -3.97
CA ASP A 83 16.97 -5.78 -4.94
C ASP A 83 16.73 -4.46 -5.72
N ASP A 84 15.53 -3.87 -5.70
CA ASP A 84 15.24 -2.65 -6.48
C ASP A 84 15.70 -1.34 -5.81
N TYR A 85 16.25 -1.41 -4.59
CA TYR A 85 16.84 -0.26 -3.89
C TYR A 85 18.34 -0.08 -4.19
N GLU A 86 18.95 -0.99 -4.95
CA GLU A 86 20.30 -0.76 -5.46
C GLU A 86 20.21 0.30 -6.57
N THR A 87 20.46 1.56 -6.20
CA THR A 87 20.82 2.58 -7.18
C THR A 87 21.93 1.98 -8.03
N GLN A 88 21.63 1.65 -9.29
CA GLN A 88 22.66 1.28 -10.25
C GLN A 88 23.73 2.36 -10.19
N SER A 89 24.89 2.01 -9.65
CA SER A 89 26.04 2.91 -9.62
C SER A 89 26.24 3.41 -11.03
N LEU A 90 26.05 4.71 -11.22
CA LEU A 90 26.49 5.39 -12.42
C LEU A 90 28.01 5.33 -12.38
N TRP A 91 28.57 4.43 -13.20
CA TRP A 91 30.00 4.32 -13.46
C TRP A 91 30.56 5.62 -14.04
#